data_AF-A0A0R2VR28-F1
#
_entry.id   AF-A0A0R2VR28-F1
#
_cell.length_a   1.000
_cell.length_b   1.000
_cell.length_c   1.000
_cell.angle_alpha   90.00
_cell.angle_beta   90.00
_cell.angle_gamma   90.00
#
_symmetry.space_group_name_H-M   'P 1'
#
loop_
_entity.id
_entity.type
_entity.pdbx_description
1 polymer ?
#
loop_
_entity_poly.entity_id
_entity_poly.type
_entity_poly.pdbx_seq_one_letter_code
_entity_poly.pdbx_strand_id
1 'polypeptide(L)'
;MTATRYSVLLANEQFLVREGLRCIIASMDDFIPAGDCSSLQELELALLSTQAPIVVVDPQQLSGASVEQFRTLTAQFPDTRFIVITQCEHAVKVRELASLRVAAILTPTCDRQEIESTLQSVVRGETTYCHKVVDLLMGQTSTDAEICDPQVLTEREVEIIRLVARGLTTKQMAQQLFRSVHTISTHRKNIMRKLGVKTPTELMLYAMQTGLVTAVQD
;
A
#
# COMPACT_ATOMS: atom_id res chain seq x y z
N MET A 1 -38.68 -16.74 5.46
CA MET A 1 -37.35 -17.28 5.14
C MET A 1 -36.35 -16.23 5.59
N THR A 2 -35.57 -16.48 6.64
CA THR A 2 -34.49 -15.59 7.04
C THR A 2 -33.49 -15.52 5.90
N ALA A 3 -33.29 -14.34 5.30
CA ALA A 3 -32.26 -14.15 4.29
C ALA A 3 -30.91 -14.53 4.89
N THR A 4 -30.12 -15.31 4.16
CA THR A 4 -28.76 -15.68 4.56
C THR A 4 -27.92 -14.41 4.57
N ARG A 5 -27.46 -13.98 5.75
CA ARG A 5 -26.58 -12.80 5.89
C ARG A 5 -25.12 -13.19 5.66
N TYR A 6 -24.36 -12.31 5.01
CA TYR A 6 -22.93 -12.46 4.83
C TYR A 6 -22.19 -12.08 6.13
N SER A 7 -21.48 -13.04 6.72
CA SER A 7 -20.61 -12.79 7.87
C SER A 7 -19.38 -11.99 7.45
N VAL A 8 -19.03 -10.97 8.24
CA VAL A 8 -17.90 -10.08 7.97
C VAL A 8 -16.96 -10.07 9.18
N LEU A 9 -15.70 -10.49 8.98
CA LEU A 9 -14.64 -10.33 9.98
C LEU A 9 -13.98 -8.95 9.85
N LEU A 10 -13.62 -8.35 10.98
CA LEU A 10 -12.98 -7.04 11.05
C LEU A 10 -11.56 -7.16 11.61
N ALA A 11 -10.56 -6.98 10.76
CA ALA A 11 -9.14 -7.14 11.11
C ALA A 11 -8.40 -5.80 11.09
N ASN A 12 -8.30 -5.15 12.24
CA ASN A 12 -7.61 -3.86 12.40
C ASN A 12 -7.29 -3.66 13.88
N GLU A 13 -6.09 -3.19 14.25
CA GLU A 13 -5.77 -2.93 15.66
C GLU A 13 -6.56 -1.76 16.26
N GLN A 14 -6.97 -0.78 15.45
CA GLN A 14 -7.61 0.45 15.90
C GLN A 14 -9.07 0.22 16.30
N PHE A 15 -9.37 0.32 17.59
CA PHE A 15 -10.70 0.12 18.16
C PHE A 15 -11.80 0.93 17.47
N LEU A 16 -11.59 2.23 17.25
CA LEU A 16 -12.59 3.11 16.63
C LEU A 16 -12.91 2.73 15.18
N VAL A 17 -11.93 2.21 14.44
CA VAL A 17 -12.15 1.73 13.07
C VAL A 17 -13.05 0.50 13.09
N ARG A 18 -12.77 -0.48 13.98
CA ARG A 18 -13.60 -1.68 14.12
C ARG A 18 -15.02 -1.34 14.54
N GLU A 19 -15.20 -0.47 15.54
CA GLU A 19 -16.53 -0.07 16.01
C GLU A 19 -17.32 0.72 14.95
N GLY A 20 -16.64 1.59 14.20
CA GLY A 20 -17.27 2.30 13.07
C GLY A 20 -17.75 1.35 11.98
N LEU A 21 -16.89 0.42 11.55
CA LEU A 21 -17.23 -0.60 10.56
C LEU A 21 -18.35 -1.51 11.05
N ARG A 22 -18.29 -1.96 12.31
CA ARG A 22 -19.34 -2.75 12.96
C ARG A 22 -20.68 -2.03 12.90
N CYS A 23 -20.72 -0.74 13.25
CA CYS A 23 -21.94 0.06 13.20
C CYS A 23 -22.53 0.14 11.79
N ILE A 24 -21.70 0.32 10.77
CA ILE A 24 -22.15 0.38 9.36
C ILE A 24 -22.70 -0.99 8.95
N ILE A 25 -21.93 -2.06 9.14
CA ILE A 25 -22.28 -3.42 8.73
C ILE A 25 -23.56 -3.90 9.45
N ALA A 26 -23.68 -3.65 10.75
CA ALA A 26 -24.87 -4.02 11.53
C ALA A 26 -26.14 -3.26 11.12
N SER A 27 -25.99 -2.13 10.43
CA SER A 27 -27.13 -1.38 9.88
C SER A 27 -27.60 -1.89 8.51
N MET A 28 -26.86 -2.83 7.88
CA MET A 28 -27.22 -3.44 6.61
C MET A 28 -27.88 -4.81 6.83
N ASP A 29 -29.08 -5.01 6.29
CA ASP A 29 -29.85 -6.25 6.52
C ASP A 29 -29.21 -7.52 5.95
N ASP A 30 -28.34 -7.38 4.94
CA ASP A 30 -27.67 -8.49 4.24
C ASP A 30 -26.37 -8.93 4.92
N PHE A 31 -25.87 -8.20 5.91
CA PHE A 31 -24.55 -8.44 6.51
C PHE A 31 -24.63 -8.61 8.02
N ILE A 32 -23.63 -9.28 8.60
CA ILE A 32 -23.51 -9.43 10.05
C ILE A 32 -22.03 -9.40 10.48
N PRO A 33 -21.65 -8.59 11.49
CA PRO A 33 -20.31 -8.65 12.05
C PRO A 33 -20.06 -10.00 12.72
N ALA A 34 -18.98 -10.69 12.32
CA ALA A 34 -18.68 -12.06 12.74
C ALA A 34 -17.55 -12.16 13.78
N GLY A 35 -16.83 -11.07 14.03
CA GLY A 35 -15.74 -11.04 14.99
C GLY A 35 -14.70 -9.97 14.65
N ASP A 36 -13.87 -9.68 15.64
CA ASP A 36 -12.76 -8.74 15.52
C ASP A 36 -11.44 -9.50 15.63
N CYS A 37 -10.47 -9.07 14.84
CA CYS A 37 -9.10 -9.57 14.87
C CYS A 37 -8.14 -8.38 14.98
N SER A 38 -7.18 -8.50 15.88
CA SER A 38 -6.13 -7.51 16.11
C SER A 38 -4.75 -7.99 15.64
N SER A 39 -4.63 -9.25 15.25
CA SER A 39 -3.42 -9.84 14.70
C SER A 39 -3.70 -10.75 13.51
N LEU A 40 -2.66 -11.02 12.72
CA LEU A 40 -2.72 -11.99 11.62
C LEU A 40 -3.11 -13.38 12.13
N GLN A 41 -2.55 -13.79 13.27
CA GLN A 41 -2.83 -15.09 13.88
C GLN A 41 -4.31 -15.21 14.30
N GLU A 42 -4.88 -14.17 14.89
CA GLU A 42 -6.31 -14.13 15.24
C GLU A 42 -7.19 -14.22 13.99
N LEU A 43 -6.81 -13.51 12.92
CA LEU A 43 -7.53 -13.55 11.65
C LEU A 43 -7.48 -14.95 11.00
N GLU A 44 -6.32 -15.60 10.99
CA GLU A 44 -6.16 -16.97 10.48
C GLU A 44 -7.05 -17.96 11.25
N LEU A 45 -7.02 -17.91 12.59
CA LEU A 45 -7.86 -18.77 13.43
C LEU A 45 -9.36 -18.50 13.23
N ALA A 46 -9.75 -17.23 13.09
CA ALA A 46 -11.13 -16.85 12.82
C ALA A 46 -11.59 -17.35 11.43
N LEU A 47 -10.74 -17.25 10.41
CA LEU A 47 -11.04 -17.75 9.07
C LEU A 47 -11.17 -19.28 9.03
N LEU A 48 -10.28 -20.01 9.71
CA LEU A 48 -10.36 -21.47 9.81
C LEU A 48 -11.64 -21.95 10.51
N SER A 49 -12.10 -21.22 11.53
CA SER A 49 -13.26 -21.60 12.33
C SER A 49 -14.59 -21.18 11.73
N THR A 50 -14.65 -20.02 11.07
CA THR A 50 -15.92 -19.44 10.59
C THR A 50 -16.13 -19.56 9.08
N GLN A 51 -15.05 -19.75 8.31
CA GLN A 51 -15.06 -19.66 6.85
C GLN A 51 -15.76 -18.39 6.35
N ALA A 52 -15.52 -17.26 7.04
CA ALA A 52 -16.18 -16.00 6.72
C ALA A 52 -15.98 -15.63 5.23
N PRO A 53 -17.07 -15.32 4.51
CA PRO A 53 -17.01 -14.98 3.09
C PRO A 53 -16.38 -13.61 2.86
N ILE A 54 -16.34 -12.75 3.88
CA ILE A 54 -15.83 -11.38 3.78
C ILE A 54 -14.92 -11.06 4.97
N VAL A 55 -13.78 -10.44 4.67
CA VAL A 55 -12.87 -9.85 5.65
C VAL A 55 -12.66 -8.39 5.27
N VAL A 56 -12.88 -7.47 6.21
CA VAL A 56 -12.42 -6.09 6.12
C VAL A 56 -11.13 -5.98 6.93
N VAL A 57 -10.02 -5.62 6.29
CA VAL A 57 -8.69 -5.67 6.90
C VAL A 57 -7.84 -4.44 6.58
N ASP A 58 -7.07 -3.97 7.55
CA ASP A 58 -5.92 -3.10 7.29
C ASP A 58 -4.63 -3.91 7.46
N PRO A 59 -4.01 -4.41 6.37
CA PRO A 59 -2.83 -5.25 6.47
C PRO A 59 -1.62 -4.51 7.05
N GLN A 60 -1.63 -3.17 7.08
CA GLN A 60 -0.55 -2.37 7.67
C GLN A 60 -0.69 -2.16 9.17
N GLN A 61 -1.91 -2.28 9.68
CA GLN A 61 -2.25 -2.09 11.09
C GLN A 61 -2.63 -3.41 11.75
N LEU A 62 -2.26 -4.54 11.14
CA LEU A 62 -2.55 -5.87 11.66
C LEU A 62 -1.27 -6.48 12.23
N SER A 63 -1.23 -6.73 13.53
CA SER A 63 -0.06 -7.27 14.22
C SER A 63 0.45 -8.54 13.56
N GLY A 64 1.75 -8.58 13.29
CA GLY A 64 2.41 -9.75 12.69
C GLY A 64 2.11 -9.96 11.21
N ALA A 65 1.46 -9.01 10.52
CA ALA A 65 1.26 -9.05 9.09
C ALA A 65 2.36 -8.29 8.34
N SER A 66 2.96 -8.95 7.34
CA SER A 66 3.71 -8.35 6.25
C SER A 66 2.93 -8.53 4.94
N VAL A 67 3.34 -7.82 3.89
CA VAL A 67 2.74 -7.98 2.54
C VAL A 67 2.78 -9.44 2.08
N GLU A 68 3.88 -10.15 2.32
CA GLU A 68 4.04 -11.55 1.92
C GLU A 68 3.21 -12.51 2.76
N GLN A 69 3.05 -12.24 4.06
CA GLN A 69 2.13 -13.02 4.89
C GLN A 69 0.67 -12.78 4.49
N PHE A 70 0.29 -11.55 4.17
CA PHE A 70 -1.05 -11.25 3.67
C PHE A 70 -1.30 -11.86 2.28
N ARG A 71 -0.29 -11.88 1.40
CA ARG A 71 -0.31 -12.63 0.13
C ARG A 71 -0.56 -14.12 0.36
N THR A 72 0.12 -14.69 1.35
CA THR A 72 -0.04 -16.10 1.72
C THR A 72 -1.44 -16.37 2.25
N LEU A 73 -1.97 -15.50 3.12
CA LEU A 73 -3.32 -15.60 3.67
C LEU A 73 -4.38 -15.57 2.56
N THR A 74 -4.33 -14.58 1.68
CA THR A 74 -5.29 -14.44 0.57
C THR A 74 -5.25 -15.61 -0.40
N ALA A 75 -4.09 -16.25 -0.58
CA ALA A 75 -3.96 -17.48 -1.37
C ALA A 75 -4.52 -18.73 -0.66
N GLN A 76 -4.43 -18.81 0.67
CA GLN A 76 -4.96 -19.91 1.48
C GLN A 76 -6.50 -19.90 1.56
N PHE A 77 -7.12 -18.72 1.48
CA PHE A 77 -8.57 -18.54 1.57
C PHE A 77 -9.15 -17.96 0.27
N PRO A 78 -9.14 -18.70 -0.85
CA PRO A 78 -9.53 -18.18 -2.17
C PRO A 78 -11.02 -17.81 -2.30
N ASP A 79 -11.88 -18.40 -1.45
CA ASP A 79 -13.32 -18.12 -1.43
C ASP A 79 -13.68 -16.91 -0.55
N THR A 80 -12.75 -16.45 0.29
CA THR A 80 -12.92 -15.26 1.12
C THR A 80 -12.63 -14.01 0.31
N ARG A 81 -13.54 -13.05 0.36
CA ARG A 81 -13.38 -11.73 -0.25
C ARG A 81 -12.71 -10.77 0.72
N PHE A 82 -11.47 -10.42 0.43
CA PHE A 82 -10.71 -9.45 1.22
C PHE A 82 -10.99 -8.02 0.74
N ILE A 83 -11.49 -7.18 1.63
CA ILE A 83 -11.68 -5.75 1.46
C ILE A 83 -10.58 -5.07 2.27
N VAL A 84 -9.64 -4.41 1.60
CA VAL A 84 -8.59 -3.65 2.29
C VAL A 84 -9.12 -2.27 2.61
N ILE A 85 -9.03 -1.85 3.88
CA ILE A 85 -9.26 -0.46 4.28
C ILE A 85 -7.98 0.08 4.91
N THR A 86 -7.22 0.87 4.15
CA THR A 86 -5.91 1.36 4.60
C THR A 86 -5.64 2.74 4.04
N GLN A 87 -4.75 3.50 4.67
CA GLN A 87 -4.33 4.79 4.14
C GLN A 87 -3.55 4.58 2.83
N CYS A 88 -4.06 5.10 1.72
CA CYS A 88 -3.39 5.04 0.42
C CYS A 88 -3.03 6.45 -0.04
N GLU A 89 -1.74 6.78 0.03
CA GLU A 89 -1.23 8.08 -0.42
C GLU A 89 -0.55 7.99 -1.79
N HIS A 90 -0.20 6.77 -2.24
CA HIS A 90 0.59 6.54 -3.45
C HIS A 90 0.05 5.40 -4.32
N ALA A 91 0.00 5.61 -5.63
CA ALA A 91 -0.49 4.63 -6.61
C ALA A 91 0.30 3.31 -6.61
N VAL A 92 1.60 3.34 -6.26
CA VAL A 92 2.44 2.13 -6.14
C VAL A 92 1.87 1.17 -5.09
N LYS A 93 1.49 1.71 -3.92
CA LYS A 93 0.90 0.93 -2.84
C LYS A 93 -0.46 0.34 -3.23
N VAL A 94 -1.28 1.11 -3.95
CA VAL A 94 -2.55 0.60 -4.49
C VAL A 94 -2.30 -0.59 -5.42
N ARG A 95 -1.31 -0.48 -6.33
CA ARG A 95 -0.95 -1.57 -7.25
C ARG A 95 -0.39 -2.79 -6.52
N GLU A 96 0.42 -2.59 -5.49
CA GLU A 96 0.92 -3.67 -4.64
C GLU A 96 -0.24 -4.42 -3.99
N LEU A 97 -1.16 -3.71 -3.32
CA LEU A 97 -2.35 -4.30 -2.69
C LEU A 97 -3.27 -4.99 -3.71
N ALA A 98 -3.49 -4.39 -4.88
CA ALA A 98 -4.28 -4.98 -5.95
C ALA A 98 -3.69 -6.31 -6.45
N SER A 99 -2.37 -6.49 -6.36
CA SER A 99 -1.71 -7.77 -6.70
C SER A 99 -1.98 -8.90 -5.69
N LEU A 100 -2.59 -8.60 -4.53
CA LEU A 100 -2.83 -9.53 -3.42
C LEU A 100 -4.22 -10.19 -3.50
N ARG A 101 -4.85 -10.23 -4.68
CA ARG A 101 -6.17 -10.85 -4.90
C ARG A 101 -7.28 -10.29 -4.00
N VAL A 102 -7.19 -9.02 -3.64
CA VAL A 102 -8.20 -8.32 -2.86
C VAL A 102 -9.42 -7.99 -3.73
N ALA A 103 -10.61 -8.08 -3.16
CA ALA A 103 -11.85 -7.74 -3.84
C ALA A 103 -12.12 -6.23 -3.82
N ALA A 104 -11.57 -5.50 -2.84
CA ALA A 104 -11.67 -4.05 -2.83
C ALA A 104 -10.52 -3.36 -2.10
N ILE A 105 -10.29 -2.09 -2.43
CA ILE A 105 -9.42 -1.17 -1.67
C ILE A 105 -10.17 0.12 -1.37
N LEU A 106 -10.29 0.43 -0.08
CA LEU A 106 -10.91 1.60 0.50
C LEU A 106 -9.89 2.40 1.30
N THR A 107 -10.20 3.66 1.55
CA THR A 107 -9.48 4.47 2.54
C THR A 107 -10.34 4.61 3.80
N PRO A 108 -9.74 4.81 5.00
CA PRO A 108 -10.50 5.12 6.21
C PRO A 108 -11.31 6.42 6.14
N THR A 109 -11.11 7.22 5.08
CA THR A 109 -11.83 8.47 4.84
C THR A 109 -12.99 8.33 3.85
N CYS A 110 -13.31 7.10 3.44
CA CYS A 110 -14.52 6.77 2.70
C CYS A 110 -15.75 7.05 3.57
N ASP A 111 -16.81 7.55 2.94
CA ASP A 111 -18.07 7.73 3.65
C ASP A 111 -18.84 6.41 3.78
N ARG A 112 -19.95 6.47 4.52
CA ARG A 112 -20.82 5.31 4.75
C ARG A 112 -21.31 4.70 3.42
N GLN A 113 -21.76 5.52 2.49
CA GLN A 113 -22.37 5.05 1.24
C GLN A 113 -21.36 4.29 0.38
N GLU A 114 -20.11 4.77 0.35
CA GLU A 114 -19.02 4.12 -0.37
C GLU A 114 -18.65 2.76 0.23
N ILE A 115 -18.64 2.65 1.56
CA ILE A 115 -18.43 1.37 2.27
C ILE A 115 -19.57 0.38 2.00
N GLU A 116 -20.82 0.84 2.10
CA GLU A 116 -22.02 0.02 1.85
C GLU A 116 -22.07 -0.48 0.40
N SER A 117 -21.84 0.43 -0.56
CA SER A 117 -21.78 0.07 -1.99
C SER A 117 -20.66 -0.93 -2.27
N THR A 118 -19.52 -0.81 -1.58
CA THR A 118 -18.39 -1.73 -1.74
C THR A 118 -18.74 -3.13 -1.25
N LEU A 119 -19.34 -3.26 -0.08
CA LEU A 119 -19.81 -4.54 0.44
C LEU A 119 -20.80 -5.22 -0.53
N GLN A 120 -21.74 -4.44 -1.08
CA GLN A 120 -22.70 -4.94 -2.07
C GLN A 120 -22.02 -5.38 -3.40
N SER A 121 -21.05 -4.63 -3.90
CA SER A 121 -20.27 -5.01 -5.08
C SER A 121 -19.48 -6.29 -4.87
N VAL A 122 -18.85 -6.43 -3.71
CA VAL A 122 -18.02 -7.59 -3.37
C VAL A 122 -18.84 -8.87 -3.32
N VAL A 123 -20.06 -8.85 -2.77
CA VAL A 123 -20.96 -10.03 -2.78
C VAL A 123 -21.47 -10.40 -4.17
N ARG A 124 -21.57 -9.43 -5.09
CA ARG A 124 -21.86 -9.69 -6.52
C ARG A 124 -20.66 -10.24 -7.30
N GLY A 125 -19.52 -10.36 -6.65
CA GLY A 125 -18.31 -10.89 -7.24
C GLY A 125 -17.42 -9.84 -7.90
N GLU A 126 -17.76 -8.56 -7.80
CA GLU A 126 -17.05 -7.45 -8.43
C GLU A 126 -15.76 -7.08 -7.68
N THR A 127 -14.79 -6.52 -8.41
CA THR A 127 -13.63 -5.84 -7.82
C THR A 127 -13.88 -4.34 -7.85
N THR A 128 -13.71 -3.64 -6.72
CA THR A 128 -14.02 -2.21 -6.62
C THR A 128 -12.96 -1.41 -5.87
N TYR A 129 -12.83 -0.14 -6.20
CA TYR A 129 -11.94 0.81 -5.56
C TYR A 129 -12.74 2.06 -5.21
N CYS A 130 -12.51 2.62 -4.02
CA CYS A 130 -13.11 3.90 -3.69
C CYS A 130 -12.62 5.03 -4.61
N HIS A 131 -13.40 6.10 -4.70
CA HIS A 131 -13.09 7.27 -5.54
C HIS A 131 -11.69 7.80 -5.28
N LYS A 132 -11.28 7.93 -4.02
CA LYS A 132 -9.95 8.40 -3.63
C LYS A 132 -8.82 7.51 -4.16
N VAL A 133 -9.03 6.19 -4.16
CA VAL A 133 -8.05 5.23 -4.69
C VAL A 133 -8.01 5.32 -6.22
N VAL A 134 -9.15 5.50 -6.88
CA VAL A 134 -9.22 5.72 -8.33
C VAL A 134 -8.53 7.02 -8.72
N ASP A 135 -8.81 8.13 -8.05
CA ASP A 135 -8.18 9.43 -8.31
C ASP A 135 -6.66 9.36 -8.17
N LEU A 136 -6.19 8.63 -7.15
CA LEU A 136 -4.78 8.36 -6.92
C LEU A 136 -4.14 7.54 -8.05
N LEU A 137 -4.84 6.54 -8.58
CA LEU A 137 -4.38 5.76 -9.74
C LEU A 137 -4.37 6.60 -11.03
N MET A 138 -5.31 7.53 -11.17
CA MET A 138 -5.44 8.43 -12.32
C MET A 138 -4.52 9.65 -12.25
N GLY A 139 -3.81 9.85 -11.13
CA GLY A 139 -2.95 11.01 -10.91
C GLY A 139 -3.70 12.33 -10.76
N GLN A 140 -4.99 12.28 -10.38
CA GLN A 140 -5.90 13.42 -10.32
C GLN A 140 -5.95 14.10 -8.93
N THR A 141 -5.17 13.60 -7.97
CA THR A 141 -5.00 14.27 -6.67
C THR A 141 -4.36 15.63 -6.89
N SER A 142 -5.21 16.65 -6.92
CA SER A 142 -4.86 18.02 -7.29
C SER A 142 -4.02 18.68 -6.19
N THR A 143 -2.71 18.70 -6.37
CA THR A 143 -1.85 19.83 -6.01
C THR A 143 -0.70 19.90 -7.00
N ASP A 144 -0.54 21.08 -7.60
CA ASP A 144 0.64 21.48 -8.35
C ASP A 144 1.91 21.23 -7.51
N ALA A 145 2.58 20.13 -7.81
CA ALA A 145 4.04 20.02 -7.85
C ALA A 145 4.38 18.60 -8.29
N GLU A 146 5.52 18.46 -8.96
CA GLU A 146 6.26 17.22 -9.11
C GLU A 146 6.63 16.63 -7.73
N ILE A 147 5.64 16.23 -6.92
CA ILE A 147 5.85 15.62 -5.61
C ILE A 147 5.90 14.12 -5.82
N CYS A 148 7.05 13.70 -6.34
CA CYS A 148 7.48 12.35 -6.07
C CYS A 148 7.65 12.17 -4.55
N ASP A 149 7.02 11.14 -4.03
CA ASP A 149 7.09 10.65 -2.65
C ASP A 149 8.51 10.78 -2.02
N PRO A 150 8.64 11.38 -0.82
CA PRO A 150 9.92 11.50 -0.11
C PRO A 150 10.54 10.18 0.34
N GLN A 151 9.88 9.03 0.21
CA GLN A 151 10.44 7.70 0.52
C GLN A 151 10.75 6.83 -0.70
N VAL A 152 10.09 7.08 -1.84
CA VAL A 152 10.41 6.38 -3.10
C VAL A 152 11.45 7.17 -3.88
N LEU A 153 12.47 6.47 -4.37
CA LEU A 153 13.45 7.08 -5.28
C LEU A 153 12.75 7.44 -6.59
N THR A 154 12.79 8.73 -6.95
CA THR A 154 12.32 9.18 -8.26
C THR A 154 13.19 8.62 -9.39
N GLU A 155 12.71 8.56 -10.62
CA GLU A 155 13.55 8.17 -11.78
C GLU A 155 14.83 9.02 -11.86
N ARG A 156 14.69 10.31 -11.54
CA ARG A 156 15.81 11.25 -11.51
C ARG A 156 16.81 10.95 -10.38
N GLU A 157 16.31 10.52 -9.24
CA GLU A 157 17.15 10.11 -8.11
C GLU A 157 17.87 8.79 -8.41
N VAL A 158 17.21 7.84 -9.07
CA VAL A 158 17.84 6.61 -9.57
C VAL A 158 18.92 6.93 -10.61
N GLU A 159 18.67 7.86 -11.53
CA GLU A 159 19.68 8.32 -12.49
C GLU A 159 20.89 8.94 -11.81
N ILE A 160 20.69 9.77 -10.78
CA ILE A 160 21.76 10.36 -9.99
C ILE A 160 22.56 9.28 -9.23
N ILE A 161 21.88 8.28 -8.65
CA ILE A 161 22.54 7.14 -7.98
C ILE A 161 23.46 6.38 -8.95
N ARG A 162 23.01 6.14 -10.19
CA ARG A 162 23.82 5.49 -11.23
C ARG A 162 25.08 6.27 -11.56
N LEU A 163 25.00 7.60 -11.67
CA LEU A 163 26.17 8.44 -11.96
C LEU A 163 27.14 8.51 -10.77
N VAL A 164 26.62 8.52 -9.54
CA VAL A 164 27.45 8.41 -8.33
C VAL A 164 28.20 7.06 -8.32
N ALA A 165 27.53 5.97 -8.67
CA ALA A 165 28.15 4.65 -8.75
C ALA A 165 29.22 4.54 -9.85
N ARG A 166 29.13 5.36 -10.90
CA ARG A 166 30.17 5.54 -11.95
C ARG A 166 31.32 6.46 -11.53
N GLY A 167 31.32 6.98 -10.30
CA GLY A 167 32.39 7.81 -9.76
C GLY A 167 32.34 9.28 -10.19
N LEU A 168 31.23 9.77 -10.76
CA LEU A 168 31.14 11.16 -11.20
C LEU A 168 31.02 12.13 -10.02
N THR A 169 31.72 13.25 -10.13
CA THR A 169 31.60 14.37 -9.18
C THR A 169 30.30 15.15 -9.39
N THR A 170 29.86 15.91 -8.37
CA THR A 170 28.66 16.78 -8.47
C THR A 170 28.74 17.75 -9.66
N LYS A 171 29.94 18.24 -10.01
CA LYS A 171 30.15 19.13 -11.16
C LYS A 171 29.96 18.38 -12.49
N GLN A 172 30.51 17.18 -12.62
CA GLN A 172 30.36 16.36 -13.82
C GLN A 172 28.90 15.93 -14.03
N MET A 173 28.21 15.51 -12.96
CA MET A 173 26.78 15.19 -13.02
C MET A 173 25.94 16.40 -13.43
N ALA A 174 26.24 17.58 -12.87
CA ALA A 174 25.54 18.82 -13.23
C ALA A 174 25.69 19.14 -14.72
N GLN A 175 26.90 18.99 -15.27
CA GLN A 175 27.18 19.19 -16.69
C GLN A 175 26.46 18.16 -17.58
N GLN A 176 26.57 16.87 -17.25
CA GLN A 176 25.97 15.80 -18.03
C GLN A 176 24.44 15.85 -18.04
N LEU A 177 23.85 16.25 -16.92
CA LEU A 177 22.41 16.30 -16.76
C LEU A 177 21.80 17.68 -17.03
N PHE A 178 22.59 18.63 -17.54
CA PHE A 178 22.21 20.01 -17.84
C PHE A 178 21.50 20.73 -16.67
N ARG A 179 22.02 20.59 -15.44
CA ARG A 179 21.48 21.21 -14.22
C ARG A 179 22.56 21.97 -13.44
N SER A 180 22.13 22.80 -12.49
CA SER A 180 23.07 23.50 -11.61
C SER A 180 23.72 22.53 -10.62
N VAL A 181 24.97 22.83 -10.21
CA VAL A 181 25.68 22.09 -9.15
C VAL A 181 24.88 22.09 -7.85
N HIS A 182 24.19 23.19 -7.54
CA HIS A 182 23.33 23.33 -6.37
C HIS A 182 22.16 22.34 -6.42
N THR A 183 21.47 22.25 -7.56
CA THR A 183 20.35 21.31 -7.77
C THR A 183 20.79 19.86 -7.57
N ILE A 184 21.94 19.45 -8.13
CA ILE A 184 22.47 18.09 -7.94
C ILE A 184 22.83 17.83 -6.48
N SER A 185 23.41 18.82 -5.78
CA SER A 185 23.72 18.70 -4.35
C SER A 185 22.45 18.45 -3.50
N THR A 186 21.37 19.19 -3.79
CA THR A 186 20.08 19.03 -3.13
C THR A 186 19.48 17.64 -3.35
N HIS A 187 19.48 17.13 -4.58
CA HIS A 187 19.03 15.76 -4.86
C HIS A 187 19.84 14.72 -4.11
N ARG A 188 21.19 14.82 -4.09
CA ARG A 188 22.03 13.87 -3.35
C ARG A 188 21.70 13.85 -1.85
N LYS A 189 21.48 15.02 -1.24
CA LYS A 189 21.09 15.12 0.16
C LYS A 189 19.74 14.46 0.43
N ASN A 190 18.77 14.68 -0.46
CA ASN A 190 17.46 14.04 -0.37
C ASN A 190 17.57 12.52 -0.48
N ILE A 191 18.28 12.01 -1.49
CA ILE A 191 18.54 10.57 -1.70
C ILE A 191 19.14 9.92 -0.46
N MET A 192 20.21 10.50 0.09
CA MET A 192 20.88 9.98 1.29
C MET A 192 19.91 9.91 2.49
N ARG A 193 19.09 10.96 2.67
CA ARG A 193 18.03 10.97 3.68
C ARG A 193 16.98 9.88 3.42
N LYS A 194 16.54 9.67 2.17
CA LYS A 194 15.54 8.64 1.82
C LYS A 194 16.05 7.23 2.14
N LEU A 195 17.32 6.97 1.83
CA LEU A 195 17.92 5.64 1.93
C LEU A 195 18.55 5.34 3.30
N GLY A 196 18.51 6.30 4.24
CA GLY A 196 19.11 6.15 5.56
C GLY A 196 20.64 6.09 5.56
N VAL A 197 21.29 6.44 4.46
CA VAL A 197 22.75 6.45 4.31
C VAL A 197 23.32 7.83 4.62
N LYS A 198 24.52 7.88 5.20
CA LYS A 198 25.15 9.10 5.70
C LYS A 198 26.32 9.56 4.85
N THR A 199 26.92 8.65 4.07
CA THR A 199 28.09 8.96 3.26
C THR A 199 27.89 8.61 1.78
N PRO A 200 28.58 9.31 0.86
CA PRO A 200 28.59 8.93 -0.55
C PRO A 200 29.05 7.49 -0.80
N THR A 201 29.96 6.98 0.03
CA THR A 201 30.45 5.60 -0.01
C THR A 201 29.35 4.61 0.35
N GLU A 202 28.56 4.89 1.40
CA GLU A 202 27.39 4.07 1.74
C GLU A 202 26.33 4.09 0.64
N LEU A 203 26.11 5.25 0.00
CA LEU A 203 25.20 5.35 -1.14
C LEU A 203 25.65 4.48 -2.33
N MET A 204 26.95 4.44 -2.59
CA MET A 204 27.54 3.59 -3.63
C MET A 204 27.40 2.09 -3.29
N LEU A 205 27.68 1.71 -2.04
CA LEU A 205 27.52 0.34 -1.56
C LEU A 205 26.06 -0.13 -1.67
N TYR A 206 25.12 0.72 -1.27
CA TYR A 206 23.69 0.48 -1.39
C TYR A 206 23.27 0.20 -2.84
N ALA A 207 23.75 1.02 -3.79
CA ALA A 207 23.42 0.88 -5.20
C ALA A 207 23.91 -0.45 -5.81
N MET A 208 25.06 -0.94 -5.33
CA MET A 208 25.61 -2.25 -5.74
C MET A 208 24.82 -3.41 -5.12
N GLN A 209 24.49 -3.34 -3.83
CA GLN A 209 23.79 -4.41 -3.09
C GLN A 209 22.36 -4.63 -3.58
N THR A 210 21.69 -3.56 -4.00
CA THR A 210 20.29 -3.60 -4.45
C THR A 210 20.13 -3.91 -5.94
N GLY A 211 21.23 -4.11 -6.67
CA GLY A 211 21.19 -4.34 -8.12
C GLY A 211 20.73 -3.14 -8.95
N LEU A 212 20.57 -1.95 -8.33
CA LEU A 212 20.29 -0.69 -9.04
C LEU A 212 21.40 -0.34 -10.04
N VAL A 213 22.59 -0.85 -9.78
CA VAL A 213 23.74 -0.82 -10.66
C VAL A 213 24.36 -2.21 -10.67
N THR A 214 24.35 -2.87 -11.83
CA THR A 214 25.12 -4.10 -12.04
C THR A 214 26.59 -3.73 -12.14
N ALA A 215 27.48 -4.52 -11.53
CA ALA A 215 28.91 -4.26 -11.59
C ALA A 215 29.39 -4.23 -13.07
N VAL A 216 29.67 -3.00 -13.52
CA VAL A 216 30.46 -2.50 -14.66
C VAL A 216 30.58 -3.37 -15.92
N GLN A 217 30.20 -2.77 -17.06
CA GLN A 217 31.01 -2.84 -18.29
C GLN A 217 31.14 -1.42 -18.87
N ASP A 218 32.27 -1.19 -19.53
CA ASP A 218 32.90 0.07 -19.94
C ASP A 218 31.99 1.12 -20.61
#